data_AF-A0A7D5JZS8-F1
#
_entry.id   AF-A0A7D5JZS8-F1
#
_cell.length_a   1.000
_cell.length_b   1.000
_cell.length_c   1.000
_cell.angle_alpha   90.00
_cell.angle_beta   90.00
_cell.angle_gamma   90.00
#
_symmetry.space_group_name_H-M   'P 1'
#
loop_
_entity.id
_entity.type
_entity.pdbx_description
1 polymer ?
#
loop_
_entity_poly.entity_id
_entity_poly.type
_entity_poly.pdbx_seq_one_letter_code
_entity_poly.pdbx_strand_id
1 'polypeptide(L)' 'MTGGEAERPLHVEVRRGTPTAEELAAVIAVVSDAYAQEAAAAVADDGPPESAWRRSARALRTPLRRGFGWGRFTG' A
#
# COMPACT_ATOMS: atom_id res chain seq x y z
N MET A 1 -6.97 7.90 17.99
CA MET A 1 -6.52 7.51 16.65
C MET A 1 -5.61 8.62 16.17
N THR A 2 -4.36 8.24 15.91
CA THR A 2 -3.18 9.09 15.71
C THR A 2 -3.42 10.20 14.71
N GLY A 3 -3.08 11.43 15.11
CA GLY A 3 -3.11 12.61 14.27
C GLY A 3 -2.23 12.41 13.04
N GLY A 4 -2.67 12.96 11.91
CA GLY A 4 -1.92 12.93 10.67
C GLY A 4 -0.50 13.39 10.91
N GLU A 5 0.47 12.60 10.45
CA GLU A 5 1.83 13.08 10.29
C GLU A 5 1.74 14.34 9.44
N ALA A 6 1.92 15.50 10.07
CA ALA A 6 2.08 16.74 9.33
C ALA A 6 3.19 16.49 8.31
N GLU A 7 2.84 16.64 7.04
CA GLU A 7 3.71 16.43 5.90
C GLU A 7 5.03 17.17 6.17
N ARG A 8 6.08 16.41 6.50
CA ARG A 8 7.35 17.03 6.83
C ARG A 8 7.89 17.64 5.54
N PRO A 9 8.24 18.92 5.54
CA PRO A 9 8.79 19.55 4.34
C PRO A 9 10.08 18.83 3.93
N LEU A 10 10.26 18.67 2.62
CA LEU A 10 11.47 18.10 2.02
C LEU A 10 12.70 18.90 2.52
N HIS A 11 13.64 18.22 3.17
CA HIS A 11 14.85 18.85 3.71
C HIS A 11 16.07 18.41 2.91
N VAL A 12 16.76 19.37 2.29
CA VAL A 12 17.96 19.14 1.47
C VAL A 12 19.11 19.97 2.04
N GLU A 13 20.27 19.34 2.25
CA GLU A 13 21.47 19.99 2.80
C GLU A 13 22.66 19.81 1.85
N VAL A 14 23.30 20.92 1.47
CA VAL A 14 24.53 20.91 0.67
C VAL A 14 25.73 20.71 1.59
N ARG A 15 26.33 19.51 1.56
CA ARG A 15 27.48 19.17 2.42
C ARG A 15 28.82 19.70 1.91
N ARG A 16 28.94 19.98 0.62
CA ARG A 16 30.19 20.43 -0.01
C ARG A 16 29.92 21.28 -1.25
N GLY A 17 30.79 22.25 -1.52
CA GLY A 17 30.71 23.16 -2.65
C GLY A 17 29.93 24.43 -2.30
N THR A 18 29.90 25.37 -3.24
CA THR A 18 29.19 26.65 -3.11
C THR A 18 28.36 26.86 -4.37
N PRO A 19 27.22 26.15 -4.52
CA PRO A 19 26.39 26.28 -5.70
C PRO A 19 25.88 27.71 -5.83
N THR A 20 25.75 28.16 -7.07
CA THR A 20 25.05 29.40 -7.38
C THR A 20 23.56 29.27 -7.03
N ALA A 21 22.87 30.39 -6.89
CA ALA A 21 21.43 30.40 -6.63
C ALA A 21 20.63 29.69 -7.74
N GLU A 22 21.09 29.81 -8.99
CA GLU A 22 20.45 29.19 -10.15
C GLU A 22 20.62 27.66 -10.15
N GLU A 23 21.81 27.16 -9.86
CA GLU A 23 22.06 25.72 -9.73
C GLU A 23 21.26 25.12 -8.57
N LEU A 24 21.20 25.84 -7.43
CA LEU A 24 20.41 25.39 -6.29
C LEU A 24 18.91 25.33 -6.63
N ALA A 25 18.39 26.33 -7.35
CA ALA A 25 17.01 26.34 -7.81
C ALA A 25 16.71 25.18 -8.77
N ALA A 26 17.63 24.91 -9.71
CA ALA A 26 17.50 23.78 -10.63
C ALA A 26 17.44 22.43 -9.89
N VAL A 27 18.31 22.22 -8.90
CA VAL A 27 18.31 20.99 -8.09
C VAL A 27 17.01 20.86 -7.29
N ILE A 28 16.57 21.93 -6.61
CA ILE A 28 15.34 21.92 -5.84
C ILE A 28 14.14 21.58 -6.73
N ALA A 29 14.05 22.18 -7.92
CA ALA A 29 12.95 21.92 -8.86
C ALA A 29 12.90 20.44 -9.27
N VAL A 30 14.04 19.87 -9.68
CA VAL A 30 14.11 18.47 -10.15
C VAL A 30 13.81 17.49 -9.02
N VAL A 31 14.40 17.67 -7.84
CA VAL A 31 14.20 16.77 -6.70
C VAL A 31 12.77 16.84 -6.18
N SER A 32 12.18 18.04 -6.15
CA SER A 32 10.80 18.21 -5.70
C SER A 32 9.81 17.57 -6.66
N ASP A 33 10.00 17.72 -7.98
CA ASP A 33 9.17 17.06 -8.98
C ASP A 33 9.29 15.53 -8.90
N ALA A 34 10.52 15.00 -8.84
CA ALA A 34 10.75 13.57 -8.68
C ALA A 34 10.09 13.02 -7.40
N TYR A 35 10.23 13.72 -6.27
CA TYR A 35 9.58 13.35 -5.01
C TYR A 35 8.05 13.35 -5.14
N ALA A 36 7.46 14.36 -5.79
CA ALA A 36 6.02 14.44 -5.98
C ALA A 36 5.49 13.29 -6.85
N GLN A 37 6.21 12.93 -7.91
CA GLN A 37 5.85 11.78 -8.76
C GLN A 37 5.90 10.46 -7.98
N GLU A 38 6.98 10.22 -7.22
CA GLU A 38 7.10 9.03 -6.39
C GLU A 38 6.03 8.98 -5.30
N ALA A 39 5.76 10.09 -4.61
CA ALA A 39 4.71 10.18 -3.60
C ALA A 39 3.31 9.91 -4.19
N ALA A 40 3.05 10.38 -5.42
CA ALA A 40 1.80 10.11 -6.13
C ALA A 40 1.69 8.64 -6.59
N ALA A 41 2.81 8.03 -6.97
CA ALA A 41 2.89 6.62 -7.36
C ALA A 41 2.90 5.65 -6.18
N ALA A 42 3.29 6.12 -4.99
CA ALA A 42 3.29 5.38 -3.72
C ALA A 42 1.85 5.21 -3.18
N VAL A 43 0.98 4.63 -4.00
CA VAL A 43 -0.31 4.10 -3.56
C VAL A 43 -0.05 2.71 -2.99
N ALA A 44 -0.27 2.53 -1.69
CA ALA A 44 -0.24 1.19 -1.11
C ALA A 44 -1.25 0.32 -1.87
N ASP A 45 -0.82 -0.88 -2.29
CA ASP A 45 -1.76 -1.87 -2.77
C ASP A 45 -2.67 -2.24 -1.61
N ASP A 46 -3.95 -1.85 -1.68
CA ASP A 46 -4.99 -2.22 -0.70
C ASP A 46 -5.21 -3.75 -0.64
N GLY A 47 -4.50 -4.49 -1.50
CA GLY A 47 -4.62 -5.91 -1.67
C GLY A 47 -5.90 -6.25 -2.44
N PRO A 48 -6.05 -7.52 -2.84
CA PRO A 48 -7.29 -7.94 -3.47
C PRO A 48 -8.46 -7.72 -2.50
N PRO A 49 -9.60 -7.18 -2.98
CA PRO A 49 -10.77 -6.98 -2.13
C PRO A 49 -11.23 -8.31 -1.54
N GLU A 50 -11.85 -8.25 -0.36
CA GLU A 50 -12.30 -9.46 0.31
C GLU A 50 -13.32 -10.24 -0.56
N SER A 51 -13.00 -11.50 -0.87
CA SER A 51 -13.84 -12.34 -1.72
C SER A 51 -15.28 -12.41 -1.20
N ALA A 52 -16.25 -12.46 -2.12
CA ALA A 52 -17.67 -12.60 -1.77
C ALA A 52 -17.94 -13.87 -0.95
N TRP A 53 -17.16 -14.94 -1.17
CA TRP A 53 -17.23 -16.17 -0.40
C TRP A 53 -16.77 -15.97 1.04
N ARG A 54 -15.64 -15.29 1.26
CA ARG A 54 -15.13 -15.01 2.61
C ARG A 54 -16.06 -14.06 3.37
N ARG A 55 -16.59 -13.02 2.71
CA ARG A 55 -17.58 -12.11 3.30
C ARG A 55 -18.89 -12.79 3.68
N SER A 56 -19.33 -13.78 2.91
CA SER A 56 -20.58 -14.51 3.17
C SER A 56 -20.39 -15.78 4.00
N ALA A 57 -19.15 -16.24 4.21
CA ALA A 57 -18.84 -17.43 4.99
C ALA A 57 -19.36 -17.25 6.43
N ARG A 58 -20.33 -18.08 6.82
CA ARG A 58 -20.81 -18.17 8.19
C ARG A 58 -20.19 -19.40 8.85
N ALA A 59 -19.94 -19.31 10.15
CA ALA A 59 -19.57 -20.48 10.93
C ALA A 59 -20.65 -21.56 10.78
N LEU A 60 -20.22 -22.81 10.55
CA LEU A 60 -21.11 -23.95 10.56
C LEU A 60 -21.74 -24.05 11.94
N ARG A 61 -23.08 -24.02 12.02
CA ARG A 61 -23.80 -24.19 13.28
C ARG A 61 -23.53 -25.56 13.91
N THR A 62 -23.20 -26.55 13.08
CA THR A 62 -22.85 -27.91 13.49
C THR A 62 -21.64 -28.38 12.68
N PRO A 63 -20.61 -28.99 13.31
CA PRO A 63 -19.49 -29.57 12.60
C PRO A 63 -19.92 -30.59 11.54
N LEU A 64 -19.26 -30.61 10.38
CA LEU A 64 -19.51 -31.63 9.36
C LEU A 64 -19.15 -33.01 9.91
N ARG A 65 -20.13 -33.93 9.91
CA ARG A 65 -19.89 -35.36 10.16
C ARG A 65 -19.21 -35.98 8.94
N ARG A 66 -17.90 -36.17 9.00
CA ARG A 66 -17.08 -36.81 7.95
C ARG A 66 -17.33 -38.32 7.76
N GLY A 67 -18.33 -38.90 8.44
CA GLY A 67 -18.60 -40.34 8.48
C GLY A 67 -19.59 -40.86 7.43
N PHE A 68 -20.25 -39.98 6.65
CA PHE A 68 -21.08 -40.41 5.54
C PHE A 68 -20.24 -40.37 4.26
N GLY A 69 -19.81 -41.54 3.80
CA GLY A 69 -18.98 -41.67 2.61
C GLY A 69 -19.68 -41.08 1.38
N TRP A 70 -19.01 -40.17 0.68
CA TRP A 70 -19.46 -39.60 -0.59
C TRP A 70 -19.33 -40.56 -1.79
N GLY A 71 -19.01 -41.84 -1.54
CA GLY A 71 -18.61 -42.81 -2.57
C GLY A 71 -19.72 -43.71 -3.12
N ARG A 72 -21.01 -43.36 -2.96
CA ARG A 72 -22.13 -44.20 -3.44
C ARG A 72 -22.80 -43.72 -4.74
N PHE A 73 -22.27 -42.67 -5.38
CA PHE A 73 -22.66 -42.34 -6.75
C PHE A 73 -21.83 -43.20 -7.72
N THR A 74 -22.35 -44.38 -8.08
CA THR A 74 -21.95 -45.10 -9.28
C THR A 74 -22.94 -44.74 -10.37
N GLY A 75 -22.45 -44.18 -11.48
CA GLY A 75 -23.28 -43.86 -12.65
C GLY A 75 -23.92 -45.08 -13.28
#